data_AF-A0A8J5TQ88-F1
#
_entry.id   AF-A0A8J5TQ88-F1
#
_cell.length_a   1.000
_cell.length_b   1.000
_cell.length_c   1.000
_cell.angle_alpha   90.00
_cell.angle_beta   90.00
_cell.angle_gamma   90.00
#
_symmetry.space_group_name_H-M   'P 1'
#
loop_
_entity.id
_entity.type
_entity.pdbx_description
1 polymer ?
#
loop_
_entity_poly.entity_id
_entity_poly.type
_entity_poly.pdbx_seq_one_letter_code
_entity_poly.pdbx_strand_id
1 'polypeptide(L)'
;MAPPLPLPFLEKVVVSKLRFPLYDHLENPIKVHFSLGAVNILDRDGIRTSNRKTVPPIAISKETEFSVQLSPEGLGLIPTLTPPFSITATLGSADVFKIDFVSLAMIPQVTLIQPMVQGQPKSLPWVLDGKLSWVLRGSKEDQPQYYHNMSVEIYVLPEMLPPYFDKQGIPVCLLRLPWYIPAWMHQVEQPLGQPAVDWPSFVIQALTAGPQLEYKDFNGVSQYTSWDPEWIGTALRAGQSIVSWLDLWLWDLYNNTPSGVKHSVDIYGLASLSQALISLGLDYSKERTGMNYLTPFGYIKPTKLIGRVEEPPNPDNQDSLCNNPLYAVGSIYDKAMLCAKDSSTRSSLAYHLFLTIQKDNSPHVLDVCCGPQPGTTVLQGYLDSVIDTDARLYSPPNYPGTAQDVIHGPGVSDLVISRFFEKRQDSSGQDPKTIVDKLKACLSNDGILGEPYMSVLPGKYNLMATWTLQSSSHPGELVTITIFALWSEQSIQRLFNRRRRSSSSWQLTSGDPYDIFLDETIGSLRMFADLERHYIATIQTRYGKSDSTLSVKDKIKNVLSSSLQPLLAIPDYFDGIAQVSPKVGKEVVITAKVNEELF
;
A
#
# COMPACT_ATOMS: atom_id res chain seq x y z
N MET A 1 23.52 27.35 -36.63
CA MET A 1 23.34 27.16 -35.18
C MET A 1 24.51 26.33 -34.67
N ALA A 2 25.18 26.76 -33.60
CA ALA A 2 26.19 25.94 -32.95
C ALA A 2 25.50 24.70 -32.34
N PRO A 3 26.15 23.52 -32.34
CA PRO A 3 25.57 22.34 -31.71
C PRO A 3 25.36 22.58 -30.22
N PRO A 4 24.30 22.00 -29.62
CA PRO A 4 24.04 22.14 -28.20
C PRO A 4 25.21 21.61 -27.38
N LEU A 5 25.64 22.38 -26.38
CA LEU A 5 26.72 21.96 -25.47
C LEU A 5 26.10 21.15 -24.32
N PRO A 6 26.51 19.88 -24.10
CA PRO A 6 26.10 19.10 -22.94
C PRO A 6 26.84 19.61 -21.69
N LEU A 7 26.43 20.76 -21.18
CA LEU A 7 26.93 21.35 -19.94
C LEU A 7 25.89 21.15 -18.83
N PRO A 8 26.20 20.41 -17.75
CA PRO A 8 25.29 20.24 -16.64
C PRO A 8 25.12 21.56 -15.88
N PHE A 9 24.09 22.33 -16.22
CA PHE A 9 23.78 23.62 -15.59
C PHE A 9 22.95 23.49 -14.30
N LEU A 10 22.36 22.31 -14.07
CA LEU A 10 21.61 21.98 -12.85
C LEU A 10 22.50 21.22 -11.86
N GLU A 11 22.51 21.66 -10.61
CA GLU A 11 23.18 20.96 -9.50
C GLU A 11 22.21 20.13 -8.68
N LYS A 12 21.02 20.65 -8.37
CA LYS A 12 20.00 19.90 -7.65
C LYS A 12 18.59 20.41 -7.86
N VAL A 13 17.60 19.54 -7.71
CA VAL A 13 16.19 19.87 -7.57
C VAL A 13 15.78 19.45 -6.16
N VAL A 14 15.30 20.33 -5.29
CA VAL A 14 14.91 19.94 -3.93
C VAL A 14 13.41 19.97 -3.82
N VAL A 15 12.84 18.93 -3.22
CA VAL A 15 11.44 18.99 -2.76
C VAL A 15 11.49 19.41 -1.29
N SER A 16 11.14 20.66 -1.01
CA SER A 16 11.26 21.23 0.34
C SER A 16 10.12 20.78 1.27
N LYS A 17 8.98 20.39 0.70
CA LYS A 17 7.81 19.91 1.44
C LYS A 17 7.08 18.83 0.65
N LEU A 18 7.08 17.61 1.16
CA LEU A 18 6.20 16.54 0.70
C LEU A 18 4.92 16.56 1.51
N ARG A 19 3.77 16.48 0.83
CA ARG A 19 2.48 16.33 1.51
C ARG A 19 2.29 14.90 2.01
N PHE A 20 2.57 13.93 1.14
CA PHE A 20 2.36 12.51 1.43
C PHE A 20 3.71 11.80 1.51
N PRO A 21 4.10 11.25 2.67
CA PRO A 21 5.30 10.43 2.75
C PRO A 21 5.11 9.17 1.89
N LEU A 22 6.10 8.83 1.07
CA LEU A 22 6.16 7.53 0.41
C LEU A 22 6.99 6.57 1.27
N TYR A 23 6.68 5.28 1.27
CA TYR A 23 7.53 4.27 1.92
C TYR A 23 7.68 3.02 1.05
N ASP A 24 8.81 2.34 1.20
CA ASP A 24 9.01 0.98 0.69
C ASP A 24 8.65 -0.04 1.78
N HIS A 25 8.26 -1.25 1.40
CA HIS A 25 7.63 -2.32 2.20
C HIS A 25 8.38 -2.66 3.52
N LEU A 26 9.61 -2.19 3.71
CA LEU A 26 10.43 -2.40 4.91
C LEU A 26 11.20 -1.14 5.35
N GLU A 27 11.08 -0.02 4.63
CA GLU A 27 11.90 1.18 4.83
C GLU A 27 11.13 2.35 5.45
N ASN A 28 11.87 3.42 5.73
CA ASN A 28 11.33 4.65 6.28
C ASN A 28 10.41 5.41 5.32
N PRO A 29 9.55 6.31 5.84
CA PRO A 29 9.03 7.37 4.98
C PRO A 29 10.22 8.05 4.31
N ILE A 30 10.27 7.93 2.98
CA ILE A 30 11.30 8.44 2.11
C ILE A 30 11.21 9.96 2.19
N LYS A 31 12.16 10.59 2.88
CA LYS A 31 12.41 12.03 2.72
C LYS A 31 13.10 12.21 1.38
N VAL A 32 12.62 13.07 0.49
CA VAL A 32 13.16 13.21 -0.88
C VAL A 32 13.93 14.53 -1.04
N HIS A 33 15.19 14.47 -1.46
CA HIS A 33 16.08 15.61 -1.76
C HIS A 33 16.95 15.36 -3.01
N PHE A 34 16.63 15.84 -4.21
CA PHE A 34 17.52 15.54 -5.35
C PHE A 34 18.86 16.26 -5.19
N SER A 35 19.97 15.60 -5.55
CA SER A 35 21.30 16.18 -5.71
C SER A 35 21.95 15.53 -6.93
N LEU A 36 22.23 16.31 -7.97
CA LEU A 36 22.72 15.85 -9.28
C LEU A 36 24.25 15.71 -9.34
N GLY A 37 24.98 16.23 -8.36
CA GLY A 37 26.46 16.15 -8.29
C GLY A 37 27.03 15.06 -7.37
N ALA A 38 26.29 14.66 -6.34
CA ALA A 38 26.63 13.55 -5.46
C ALA A 38 25.34 13.06 -4.81
N VAL A 39 25.11 11.75 -4.87
CA VAL A 39 24.02 11.05 -4.17
C VAL A 39 23.97 11.56 -2.73
N ASN A 40 22.85 12.15 -2.32
CA ASN A 40 22.44 12.23 -0.92
C ASN A 40 20.96 12.60 -0.82
N ILE A 41 20.15 11.57 -0.98
CA ILE A 41 18.97 11.33 -0.16
C ILE A 41 19.37 10.10 0.65
N LEU A 42 19.48 10.22 1.97
CA LEU A 42 20.21 9.27 2.83
C LEU A 42 20.07 7.81 2.39
N ASP A 43 21.18 7.30 1.89
CA ASP A 43 21.50 5.91 1.62
C ASP A 43 21.17 5.02 2.83
N ARG A 44 20.34 4.00 2.61
CA ARG A 44 20.37 2.64 3.15
C ARG A 44 19.03 1.97 2.80
N ASP A 45 18.91 0.97 1.93
CA ASP A 45 19.92 0.00 1.51
C ASP A 45 19.74 -0.44 0.04
N GLY A 46 20.84 -0.37 -0.71
CA GLY A 46 20.94 -1.05 -2.00
C GLY A 46 20.87 -2.57 -1.85
N ILE A 47 19.69 -3.18 -1.93
CA ILE A 47 19.46 -4.62 -2.14
C ILE A 47 18.09 -4.73 -2.83
N ARG A 48 17.91 -4.71 -4.15
CA ARG A 48 18.46 -5.56 -5.23
C ARG A 48 18.19 -4.85 -6.57
N THR A 49 19.22 -4.48 -7.30
CA THR A 49 19.43 -4.91 -8.69
C THR A 49 20.80 -4.40 -9.11
N SER A 50 21.57 -5.29 -9.71
CA SER A 50 22.82 -4.96 -10.39
C SER A 50 22.61 -3.81 -11.38
N ASN A 51 23.32 -2.70 -11.14
CA ASN A 51 23.66 -1.66 -12.13
C ASN A 51 22.61 -0.63 -12.59
N ARG A 52 21.50 -0.39 -11.87
CA ARG A 52 20.70 0.83 -12.09
C ARG A 52 20.52 1.62 -10.80
N LYS A 53 21.12 2.82 -10.74
CA LYS A 53 20.75 3.86 -9.75
C LYS A 53 19.31 4.28 -10.06
N THR A 54 18.33 3.66 -9.41
CA THR A 54 16.92 4.02 -9.53
C THR A 54 16.66 5.31 -8.76
N VAL A 55 15.97 6.26 -9.40
CA VAL A 55 15.59 7.53 -8.78
C VAL A 55 14.47 7.27 -7.78
N PRO A 56 14.50 7.85 -6.56
CA PRO A 56 13.41 7.64 -5.60
C PRO A 56 12.12 8.29 -6.11
N PRO A 57 10.98 7.59 -6.00
CA PRO A 57 9.69 8.13 -6.41
C PRO A 57 9.25 9.27 -5.50
N ILE A 58 8.33 10.11 -6.00
CA ILE A 58 7.74 11.21 -5.24
C ILE A 58 6.22 11.19 -5.38
N ALA A 59 5.49 11.40 -4.29
CA ALA A 59 4.07 11.73 -4.33
C ALA A 59 3.88 13.20 -4.01
N ILE A 60 3.20 13.91 -4.91
CA ILE A 60 3.05 15.35 -4.84
C ILE A 60 1.58 15.76 -4.97
N SER A 61 1.28 16.93 -4.41
CA SER A 61 0.00 17.61 -4.52
C SER A 61 0.23 19.08 -4.89
N LYS A 62 -0.85 19.89 -4.95
CA LYS A 62 -0.75 21.34 -5.18
C LYS A 62 0.17 22.06 -4.18
N GLU A 63 0.27 21.56 -2.95
CA GLU A 63 1.09 22.16 -1.89
C GLU A 63 2.56 21.75 -1.94
N THR A 64 2.96 20.90 -2.89
CA THR A 64 4.35 20.42 -2.95
C THR A 64 5.27 21.47 -3.56
N GLU A 65 6.34 21.80 -2.84
CA GLU A 65 7.27 22.85 -3.24
C GLU A 65 8.56 22.29 -3.83
N PHE A 66 8.96 22.84 -4.98
CA PHE A 66 10.21 22.51 -5.65
C PHE A 66 11.15 23.71 -5.66
N SER A 67 12.43 23.48 -5.40
CA SER A 67 13.49 24.44 -5.67
C SER A 67 14.51 23.86 -6.64
N VAL A 68 15.09 24.71 -7.48
CA VAL A 68 16.14 24.32 -8.43
C VAL A 68 17.40 25.09 -8.06
N GLN A 69 18.48 24.36 -7.81
CA GLN A 69 19.81 24.90 -7.61
C GLN A 69 20.64 24.68 -8.87
N LEU A 70 21.22 25.78 -9.35
CA LEU A 70 22.14 25.79 -10.47
C LEU A 70 23.55 25.41 -10.02
N SER A 71 24.26 24.70 -10.87
CA SER A 71 25.68 24.40 -10.67
C SER A 71 26.55 25.66 -10.75
N PRO A 72 27.78 25.65 -10.20
CA PRO A 72 28.74 26.73 -10.43
C PRO A 72 28.90 27.06 -11.92
N GLU A 73 28.92 26.03 -12.78
CA GLU A 73 28.95 26.16 -14.23
C GLU A 73 27.67 26.84 -14.74
N GLY A 74 26.49 26.36 -14.31
CA GLY A 74 25.20 26.95 -14.68
C GLY A 74 25.05 28.42 -14.27
N LEU A 75 25.53 28.78 -13.07
CA LEU A 75 25.60 30.17 -12.61
C LEU A 75 26.52 31.01 -13.49
N GLY A 76 27.66 30.44 -13.94
CA GLY A 76 28.56 31.08 -14.89
C GLY A 76 27.96 31.31 -16.28
N LEU A 77 26.94 30.54 -16.67
CA LEU A 77 26.23 30.72 -17.95
C LEU A 77 25.24 31.88 -17.91
N ILE A 78 24.64 32.20 -16.76
CA ILE A 78 23.57 33.22 -16.70
C ILE A 78 24.01 34.59 -17.23
N PRO A 79 25.18 35.15 -16.84
CA PRO A 79 25.63 36.44 -17.37
C PRO A 79 25.81 36.48 -18.90
N THR A 80 25.87 35.32 -19.56
CA THR A 80 26.01 35.21 -21.02
C THR A 80 24.67 35.23 -21.77
N LEU A 81 23.55 35.06 -21.06
CA LEU A 81 22.20 35.03 -21.63
C LEU A 81 21.55 36.41 -21.55
N THR A 82 20.76 36.78 -22.56
CA THR A 82 20.00 38.04 -22.53
C THR A 82 18.66 37.80 -21.84
N PRO A 83 18.34 38.52 -20.75
CA PRO A 83 17.04 38.42 -20.11
C PRO A 83 15.90 38.86 -21.07
N PRO A 84 14.70 38.27 -20.94
CA PRO A 84 14.39 37.14 -20.06
C PRO A 84 15.01 35.83 -20.57
N PHE A 85 15.41 34.94 -19.68
CA PHE A 85 15.86 33.59 -20.04
C PHE A 85 14.95 32.57 -19.35
N SER A 86 14.83 31.36 -19.90
CA SER A 86 13.92 30.34 -19.39
C SER A 86 14.63 29.01 -19.17
N ILE A 87 14.25 28.32 -18.09
CA ILE A 87 14.55 26.92 -17.87
C ILE A 87 13.26 26.13 -18.13
N THR A 88 13.27 25.25 -19.12
CA THR A 88 12.14 24.38 -19.45
C THR A 88 12.55 22.93 -19.30
N ALA A 89 11.70 22.08 -18.73
CA ALA A 89 11.92 20.64 -18.67
C ALA A 89 10.85 19.92 -19.48
N THR A 90 11.29 18.96 -20.30
CA THR A 90 10.42 18.22 -21.21
C THR A 90 10.50 16.73 -20.94
N LEU A 91 9.37 16.02 -20.99
CA LEU A 91 9.32 14.57 -21.03
C LEU A 91 8.79 14.15 -22.40
N GLY A 92 9.65 13.54 -23.22
CA GLY A 92 9.34 13.33 -24.64
C GLY A 92 9.16 14.67 -25.35
N SER A 93 7.96 14.94 -25.86
CA SER A 93 7.59 16.21 -26.52
C SER A 93 6.77 17.16 -25.64
N ALA A 94 6.42 16.76 -24.41
CA ALA A 94 5.57 17.55 -23.53
C ALA A 94 6.42 18.42 -22.58
N ASP A 95 6.08 19.70 -22.47
CA ASP A 95 6.61 20.58 -21.42
C ASP A 95 6.02 20.17 -20.07
N VAL A 96 6.88 19.96 -19.08
CA VAL A 96 6.53 19.47 -17.74
C VAL A 96 6.85 20.51 -16.67
N PHE A 97 7.95 21.24 -16.84
CA PHE A 97 8.32 22.34 -15.95
C PHE A 97 8.72 23.56 -16.77
N LYS A 98 8.39 24.75 -16.27
CA LYS A 98 8.84 26.01 -16.85
C LYS A 98 9.18 27.03 -15.76
N ILE A 99 10.30 27.71 -15.94
CA ILE A 99 10.77 28.79 -15.09
C ILE A 99 11.22 29.93 -15.99
N ASP A 100 10.63 31.12 -15.83
CA ASP A 100 10.96 32.31 -16.61
C ASP A 100 11.70 33.32 -15.72
N PHE A 101 12.91 33.71 -16.09
CA PHE A 101 13.73 34.64 -15.32
C PHE A 101 13.71 36.03 -15.95
N VAL A 102 13.28 37.02 -15.19
CA VAL A 102 13.34 38.44 -15.59
C VAL A 102 14.62 39.12 -15.06
N SER A 103 15.16 38.62 -13.94
CA SER A 103 16.47 39.02 -13.40
C SER A 103 17.06 37.93 -12.49
N LEU A 104 18.36 37.97 -12.23
CA LEU A 104 19.07 37.10 -11.28
C LEU A 104 18.59 37.23 -9.81
N ALA A 105 17.88 38.31 -9.48
CA ALA A 105 17.48 38.61 -8.10
C ALA A 105 16.19 37.89 -7.65
N MET A 106 15.40 37.35 -8.59
CA MET A 106 14.20 36.56 -8.28
C MET A 106 14.21 35.29 -9.12
N ILE A 107 14.37 34.16 -8.47
CA ILE A 107 14.07 32.84 -9.05
C ILE A 107 12.59 32.58 -8.79
N PRO A 108 11.74 32.51 -9.82
CA PRO A 108 10.29 32.31 -9.63
C PRO A 108 9.92 30.85 -9.37
N GLN A 109 8.65 30.71 -8.96
CA GLN A 109 7.85 29.50 -8.82
C GLN A 109 8.08 28.47 -9.93
N VAL A 110 8.48 27.26 -9.54
CA VAL A 110 8.50 26.09 -10.42
C VAL A 110 7.08 25.52 -10.47
N THR A 111 6.45 25.59 -11.63
CA THR A 111 5.12 24.99 -11.83
C THR A 111 5.25 23.70 -12.60
N LEU A 112 4.75 22.61 -12.00
CA LEU A 112 4.48 21.38 -12.72
C LEU A 112 3.27 21.60 -13.63
N ILE A 113 3.46 21.36 -14.91
CA ILE A 113 2.40 21.49 -15.91
C ILE A 113 1.62 20.18 -15.92
N GLN A 114 0.33 20.27 -15.62
CA GLN A 114 -0.59 19.13 -15.74
C GLN A 114 -0.71 18.76 -17.22
N PRO A 115 -0.50 17.48 -17.59
CA PRO A 115 -0.70 17.04 -18.96
C PRO A 115 -2.12 17.32 -19.43
N MET A 116 -2.25 17.70 -20.70
CA MET A 116 -3.54 17.89 -21.34
C MET A 116 -3.89 16.64 -22.16
N VAL A 117 -5.11 16.14 -21.97
CA VAL A 117 -5.68 15.03 -22.73
C VAL A 117 -6.92 15.56 -23.44
N GLN A 118 -6.92 15.51 -24.78
CA GLN A 118 -8.04 15.99 -25.60
C GLN A 118 -8.46 17.45 -25.26
N GLY A 119 -7.50 18.30 -24.89
CA GLY A 119 -7.74 19.70 -24.53
C GLY A 119 -8.28 19.93 -23.11
N GLN A 120 -8.39 18.87 -22.30
CA GLN A 120 -8.76 18.96 -20.88
C GLN A 120 -7.58 18.56 -19.98
N PRO A 121 -7.47 19.11 -18.76
CA PRO A 121 -6.46 18.66 -17.80
C PRO A 121 -6.63 17.17 -17.47
N LYS A 122 -5.53 16.41 -17.46
CA LYS A 122 -5.55 14.97 -17.18
C LYS A 122 -6.12 14.69 -15.78
N SER A 123 -7.14 13.84 -15.68
CA SER A 123 -7.74 13.47 -14.40
C SER A 123 -6.74 12.81 -13.45
N LEU A 124 -6.92 13.06 -12.15
CA LEU A 124 -6.12 12.45 -11.09
C LEU A 124 -6.58 10.99 -10.81
N PRO A 125 -5.68 10.11 -10.32
CA PRO A 125 -4.24 10.32 -10.19
C PRO A 125 -3.54 10.18 -11.54
N TRP A 126 -2.32 10.69 -11.65
CA TRP A 126 -1.45 10.42 -12.80
C TRP A 126 0.02 10.35 -12.39
N VAL A 127 0.86 9.76 -13.23
CA VAL A 127 2.29 9.62 -13.00
C VAL A 127 3.09 10.25 -14.14
N LEU A 128 4.24 10.80 -13.80
CA LEU A 128 5.27 11.26 -14.73
C LEU A 128 6.52 10.43 -14.47
N ASP A 129 6.79 9.44 -15.32
CA ASP A 129 7.94 8.57 -15.25
C ASP A 129 8.79 8.65 -16.54
N GLY A 130 10.11 8.61 -16.38
CA GLY A 130 11.05 8.56 -17.50
C GLY A 130 12.11 9.65 -17.47
N LYS A 131 12.61 10.03 -18.65
CA LYS A 131 13.77 10.92 -18.81
C LYS A 131 13.34 12.36 -19.08
N LEU A 132 13.48 13.20 -18.07
CA LEU A 132 13.24 14.63 -18.11
C LEU A 132 14.44 15.36 -18.72
N SER A 133 14.21 16.09 -19.80
CA SER A 133 15.21 16.86 -20.55
C SER A 133 15.03 18.35 -20.28
N TRP A 134 15.96 18.92 -19.52
CA TRP A 134 16.02 20.33 -19.16
C TRP A 134 16.79 21.13 -20.20
N VAL A 135 16.27 22.31 -20.51
CA VAL A 135 16.84 23.27 -21.45
C VAL A 135 16.91 24.64 -20.79
N LEU A 136 18.12 25.21 -20.74
CA LEU A 136 18.34 26.61 -20.40
C LEU A 136 18.55 27.40 -21.70
N ARG A 137 17.70 28.39 -21.95
CA ARG A 137 17.75 29.24 -23.15
C ARG A 137 17.55 30.72 -22.83
N GLY A 138 18.26 31.59 -23.55
CA GLY A 138 18.03 33.04 -23.51
C GLY A 138 16.86 33.48 -24.39
N SER A 139 16.53 34.78 -24.37
CA SER A 139 15.42 35.35 -25.15
C SER A 139 15.66 35.42 -26.66
N LYS A 140 16.93 35.42 -27.10
CA LYS A 140 17.27 35.56 -28.51
C LYS A 140 17.55 34.22 -29.18
N GLU A 141 17.08 34.04 -30.41
CA GLU A 141 17.23 32.79 -31.18
C GLU A 141 18.69 32.43 -31.50
N ASP A 142 19.59 33.41 -31.54
CA ASP A 142 21.00 33.23 -31.83
C ASP A 142 21.82 32.80 -30.59
N GLN A 143 21.22 32.78 -29.40
CA GLN A 143 21.91 32.39 -28.17
C GLN A 143 22.05 30.87 -28.02
N PRO A 144 23.15 30.41 -27.40
CA PRO A 144 23.35 28.98 -27.14
C PRO A 144 22.26 28.44 -26.20
N GLN A 145 21.87 27.20 -26.47
CA GLN A 145 20.97 26.43 -25.61
C GLN A 145 21.76 25.35 -24.87
N TYR A 146 21.51 25.22 -23.58
CA TYR A 146 22.19 24.26 -22.71
C TYR A 146 21.23 23.18 -22.25
N TYR A 147 21.71 21.93 -22.21
CA TYR A 147 20.86 20.77 -22.00
C TYR A 147 21.34 19.94 -20.81
N HIS A 148 20.39 19.47 -20.01
CA HIS A 148 20.65 18.54 -18.92
C HIS A 148 19.56 17.48 -18.85
N ASN A 149 19.92 16.23 -18.62
CA ASN A 149 18.96 15.13 -18.58
C ASN A 149 18.95 14.47 -17.21
N MET A 150 17.76 14.19 -16.68
CA MET A 150 17.58 13.43 -15.45
C MET A 150 16.45 12.41 -15.58
N SER A 151 16.48 11.34 -14.79
CA SER A 151 15.33 10.42 -14.69
C SER A 151 14.43 10.86 -13.54
N VAL A 152 13.12 10.67 -13.68
CA VAL A 152 12.11 11.04 -12.68
C VAL A 152 11.02 9.98 -12.59
N GLU A 153 10.36 9.94 -11.43
CA GLU A 153 9.12 9.20 -11.18
C GLU A 153 8.27 10.01 -10.17
N ILE A 154 7.26 10.71 -10.68
CA ILE A 154 6.47 11.67 -9.92
C ILE A 154 4.99 11.30 -10.02
N TYR A 155 4.37 10.96 -8.90
CA TYR A 155 2.95 10.69 -8.78
C TYR A 155 2.21 11.94 -8.34
N VAL A 156 1.18 12.32 -9.07
CA VAL A 156 0.34 13.48 -8.76
C VAL A 156 -1.01 13.00 -8.27
N LEU A 157 -1.33 13.42 -7.05
CA LEU A 157 -2.48 12.99 -6.30
C LEU A 157 -3.37 14.19 -5.93
N PRO A 158 -4.65 13.96 -5.56
CA PRO A 158 -5.51 14.98 -4.97
C PRO A 158 -4.87 15.68 -3.78
N GLU A 159 -5.28 16.93 -3.56
CA GLU A 159 -4.73 17.78 -2.50
C GLU A 159 -4.99 17.22 -1.11
N MET A 160 -6.20 16.74 -0.87
CA MET A 160 -6.59 16.07 0.36
C MET A 160 -6.85 14.60 0.08
N LEU A 161 -5.98 13.75 0.62
CA LEU A 161 -6.23 12.32 0.74
C LEU A 161 -6.81 12.01 2.13
N PRO A 162 -7.39 10.80 2.33
CA PRO A 162 -7.81 10.36 3.65
C PRO A 162 -6.68 10.44 4.70
N PRO A 163 -7.00 10.76 5.97
CA PRO A 163 -5.99 10.98 7.02
C PRO A 163 -5.01 9.82 7.27
N TYR A 164 -5.37 8.60 6.88
CA TYR A 164 -4.49 7.44 7.02
C TYR A 164 -3.25 7.51 6.10
N PHE A 165 -3.36 8.15 4.92
CA PHE A 165 -2.21 8.38 4.05
C PHE A 165 -1.30 9.48 4.60
N ASP A 166 -1.87 10.54 5.18
CA ASP A 166 -1.07 11.60 5.84
C ASP A 166 -0.28 11.04 7.04
N LYS A 167 -0.91 10.14 7.82
CA LYS A 167 -0.32 9.58 9.05
C LYS A 167 0.73 8.50 8.79
N GLN A 168 0.51 7.63 7.81
CA GLN A 168 1.29 6.40 7.61
C GLN A 168 2.09 6.40 6.31
N GLY A 169 1.78 7.32 5.40
CA GLY A 169 2.35 7.37 4.06
C GLY A 169 1.63 6.46 3.07
N ILE A 170 2.10 6.51 1.83
CA ILE A 170 1.59 5.74 0.71
C ILE A 170 2.64 4.68 0.35
N PRO A 171 2.25 3.39 0.32
CA PRO A 171 3.15 2.34 -0.14
C PRO A 171 3.51 2.58 -1.60
N VAL A 172 4.80 2.68 -1.92
CA VAL A 172 5.28 2.88 -3.30
C VAL A 172 4.80 1.75 -4.21
N CYS A 173 4.77 0.52 -3.70
CA CYS A 173 4.28 -0.64 -4.43
C CYS A 173 2.80 -0.49 -4.84
N LEU A 174 1.96 0.20 -4.05
CA LEU A 174 0.57 0.48 -4.42
C LEU A 174 0.48 1.36 -5.67
N LEU A 175 1.35 2.39 -5.76
CA LEU A 175 1.38 3.32 -6.87
C LEU A 175 1.97 2.70 -8.15
N ARG A 176 2.91 1.75 -7.98
CA ARG A 176 3.60 1.05 -9.07
C ARG A 176 2.87 -0.19 -9.60
N LEU A 177 1.73 -0.56 -9.03
CA LEU A 177 0.95 -1.70 -9.51
C LEU A 177 0.57 -1.48 -10.98
N PRO A 178 1.05 -2.33 -11.91
CA PRO A 178 0.95 -2.07 -13.34
C PRO A 178 -0.50 -2.00 -13.85
N TRP A 179 -1.43 -2.60 -13.10
CA TRP A 179 -2.84 -2.69 -13.45
C TRP A 179 -3.68 -1.51 -12.98
N TYR A 180 -3.11 -0.58 -12.20
CA TYR A 180 -3.84 0.59 -11.69
C TYR A 180 -3.36 1.88 -12.35
N ILE A 181 -2.54 2.71 -11.67
CA ILE A 181 -2.13 4.02 -12.21
C ILE A 181 -1.49 3.88 -13.61
N PRO A 182 -0.52 2.97 -13.87
CA PRO A 182 0.05 2.82 -15.21
C PRO A 182 -0.98 2.41 -16.28
N ALA A 183 -1.87 1.46 -15.98
CA ALA A 183 -2.93 1.05 -16.92
C ALA A 183 -3.96 2.17 -17.14
N TRP A 184 -4.32 2.90 -16.10
CA TRP A 184 -5.17 4.09 -16.18
C TRP A 184 -4.56 5.15 -17.10
N MET A 185 -3.26 5.40 -16.96
CA MET A 185 -2.55 6.36 -17.81
C MET A 185 -2.66 6.00 -19.29
N HIS A 186 -2.56 4.71 -19.64
CA HIS A 186 -2.75 4.24 -21.01
C HIS A 186 -4.19 4.32 -21.50
N GLN A 187 -5.19 4.18 -20.63
CA GLN A 187 -6.60 4.28 -21.01
C GLN A 187 -7.06 5.71 -21.23
N VAL A 188 -6.65 6.64 -20.35
CA VAL A 188 -7.01 8.06 -20.49
C VAL A 188 -6.37 8.67 -21.75
N GLU A 189 -5.31 8.07 -22.28
CA GLU A 189 -4.63 8.51 -23.51
C GLU A 189 -5.26 7.98 -24.82
N GLN A 190 -6.35 7.19 -24.75
CA GLN A 190 -7.02 6.58 -25.92
C GLN A 190 -7.77 7.61 -26.82
N PRO A 191 -7.99 7.29 -28.12
CA PRO A 191 -8.44 8.25 -29.14
C PRO A 191 -9.89 8.75 -28.97
N LEU A 192 -10.19 9.86 -29.67
CA LEU A 192 -11.50 10.53 -29.74
C LEU A 192 -12.66 9.54 -29.95
N GLY A 193 -13.64 9.56 -29.04
CA GLY A 193 -14.93 8.88 -29.21
C GLY A 193 -15.33 7.90 -28.11
N GLN A 194 -14.42 7.54 -27.19
CA GLN A 194 -14.78 6.81 -25.98
C GLN A 194 -14.99 7.76 -24.79
N PRO A 195 -16.03 7.55 -23.96
CA PRO A 195 -16.20 8.34 -22.76
C PRO A 195 -15.01 8.12 -21.82
N ALA A 196 -14.48 9.20 -21.25
CA ALA A 196 -13.49 9.10 -20.20
C ALA A 196 -14.10 8.31 -19.02
N VAL A 197 -13.51 7.16 -18.71
CA VAL A 197 -13.83 6.41 -17.48
C VAL A 197 -13.28 7.23 -16.32
N ASP A 198 -14.03 7.41 -15.22
CA ASP A 198 -13.50 8.08 -14.02
C ASP A 198 -12.63 7.12 -13.19
N TRP A 199 -11.78 7.65 -12.31
CA TRP A 199 -10.85 6.83 -11.52
C TRP A 199 -11.57 5.75 -10.68
N PRO A 200 -12.64 6.06 -9.93
CA PRO A 200 -13.39 5.04 -9.20
C PRO A 200 -13.90 3.90 -10.10
N SER A 201 -14.54 4.24 -11.23
CA SER A 201 -15.05 3.25 -12.19
C SER A 201 -13.93 2.37 -12.73
N PHE A 202 -12.81 2.99 -13.09
CA PHE A 202 -11.63 2.28 -13.58
C PHE A 202 -11.10 1.29 -12.53
N VAL A 203 -10.93 1.72 -11.28
CA VAL A 203 -10.42 0.84 -10.22
C VAL A 203 -11.35 -0.35 -10.00
N ILE A 204 -12.67 -0.13 -9.94
CA ILE A 204 -13.66 -1.21 -9.79
C ILE A 204 -13.56 -2.20 -10.97
N GLN A 205 -13.48 -1.69 -12.20
CA GLN A 205 -13.34 -2.53 -13.39
C GLN A 205 -12.01 -3.30 -13.39
N ALA A 206 -10.90 -2.64 -13.06
CA ALA A 206 -9.57 -3.23 -13.02
C ALA A 206 -9.46 -4.32 -11.94
N LEU A 207 -10.06 -4.11 -10.76
CA LEU A 207 -10.14 -5.12 -9.72
C LEU A 207 -11.02 -6.31 -10.14
N THR A 208 -12.11 -6.06 -10.87
CA THR A 208 -13.04 -7.11 -11.31
C THR A 208 -12.47 -7.97 -12.44
N ALA A 209 -11.84 -7.32 -13.43
CA ALA A 209 -11.28 -7.97 -14.61
C ALA A 209 -9.82 -8.40 -14.43
N GLY A 210 -9.19 -8.02 -13.32
CA GLY A 210 -7.77 -8.23 -13.07
C GLY A 210 -7.39 -9.72 -13.05
N PRO A 211 -6.34 -10.14 -13.78
CA PRO A 211 -5.90 -11.53 -13.79
C PRO A 211 -5.27 -11.99 -12.47
N GLN A 212 -4.92 -11.07 -11.59
CA GLN A 212 -4.11 -11.31 -10.39
C GLN A 212 -4.93 -11.71 -9.16
N LEU A 213 -6.23 -11.44 -9.14
CA LEU A 213 -7.10 -11.73 -7.99
C LEU A 213 -8.11 -12.81 -8.33
N GLU A 214 -8.40 -13.65 -7.37
CA GLU A 214 -9.60 -14.48 -7.36
C GLU A 214 -10.30 -14.36 -6.04
N TYR A 215 -11.62 -14.34 -6.08
CA TYR A 215 -12.42 -14.30 -4.88
C TYR A 215 -12.26 -15.62 -4.11
N LYS A 216 -11.87 -15.62 -2.83
CA LYS A 216 -11.77 -16.82 -1.97
C LYS A 216 -13.15 -17.36 -1.63
N ASP A 217 -13.29 -18.66 -1.33
CA ASP A 217 -14.60 -19.21 -0.92
C ASP A 217 -15.24 -18.34 0.17
N PHE A 218 -16.51 -17.96 -0.04
CA PHE A 218 -17.27 -16.98 0.76
C PHE A 218 -17.55 -17.50 2.18
N ASN A 219 -16.54 -17.52 3.05
CA ASN A 219 -16.57 -17.63 4.51
C ASN A 219 -15.16 -17.43 5.10
N GLY A 220 -14.26 -16.80 4.34
CA GLY A 220 -12.89 -16.55 4.75
C GLY A 220 -12.82 -15.62 5.96
N VAL A 221 -11.93 -15.97 6.89
CA VAL A 221 -11.49 -15.03 7.94
C VAL A 221 -10.72 -13.92 7.25
N SER A 222 -11.07 -12.65 7.54
CA SER A 222 -10.29 -11.49 7.09
C SER A 222 -8.81 -11.70 7.37
N GLN A 223 -8.00 -11.71 6.33
CA GLN A 223 -6.55 -11.89 6.47
C GLN A 223 -5.82 -10.56 6.67
N TYR A 224 -6.26 -9.49 6.00
CA TYR A 224 -5.54 -8.21 5.96
C TYR A 224 -6.35 -7.04 6.51
N THR A 225 -7.38 -7.30 7.30
CA THR A 225 -8.09 -6.25 8.05
C THR A 225 -8.38 -6.66 9.50
N SER A 226 -8.43 -5.69 10.42
CA SER A 226 -8.56 -5.92 11.88
C SER A 226 -9.88 -6.52 12.35
N TRP A 227 -10.75 -6.91 11.44
CA TRP A 227 -12.10 -7.32 11.75
C TRP A 227 -12.27 -8.83 11.74
N ASP A 228 -13.15 -9.24 12.64
CA ASP A 228 -13.72 -10.57 12.64
C ASP A 228 -15.08 -10.47 11.92
N PRO A 229 -15.37 -11.34 10.95
CA PRO A 229 -16.67 -11.43 10.30
C PRO A 229 -17.88 -11.32 11.23
N GLU A 230 -17.80 -11.91 12.42
CA GLU A 230 -18.92 -11.94 13.38
C GLU A 230 -19.20 -10.56 14.03
N TRP A 231 -18.21 -9.67 14.04
CA TRP A 231 -18.25 -8.42 14.82
C TRP A 231 -18.33 -7.16 13.97
N ILE A 232 -18.19 -7.26 12.64
CA ILE A 232 -18.11 -6.09 11.75
C ILE A 232 -19.35 -5.19 11.85
N GLY A 233 -20.56 -5.73 11.84
CA GLY A 233 -21.77 -4.92 11.93
C GLY A 233 -21.88 -4.17 13.27
N THR A 234 -21.41 -4.78 14.35
CA THR A 234 -21.35 -4.15 15.69
C THR A 234 -20.27 -3.07 15.74
N ALA A 235 -19.08 -3.34 15.19
CA ALA A 235 -17.99 -2.38 15.10
C ALA A 235 -18.41 -1.15 14.29
N LEU A 236 -19.01 -1.35 13.11
CA LEU A 236 -19.48 -0.28 12.24
C LEU A 236 -20.58 0.56 12.90
N ARG A 237 -21.57 -0.08 13.56
CA ARG A 237 -22.60 0.65 14.35
C ARG A 237 -22.01 1.49 15.48
N ALA A 238 -20.93 1.01 16.08
CA ALA A 238 -20.20 1.74 17.11
C ALA A 238 -19.25 2.82 16.53
N GLY A 239 -19.27 3.06 15.21
CA GLY A 239 -18.38 4.00 14.54
C GLY A 239 -16.91 3.57 14.56
N GLN A 240 -16.64 2.29 14.85
CA GLN A 240 -15.28 1.77 14.86
C GLN A 240 -14.74 1.63 13.45
N SER A 241 -13.46 1.98 13.34
CA SER A 241 -12.75 2.02 12.09
C SER A 241 -12.06 0.71 11.73
N ILE A 242 -11.61 0.60 10.48
CA ILE A 242 -10.79 -0.52 9.99
C ILE A 242 -9.32 -0.15 10.05
N VAL A 243 -8.54 -1.09 10.56
CA VAL A 243 -7.10 -1.12 10.40
C VAL A 243 -6.78 -2.11 9.27
N SER A 244 -6.12 -1.62 8.21
CA SER A 244 -5.79 -2.37 7.00
C SER A 244 -4.30 -2.72 6.96
N TRP A 245 -3.98 -4.00 6.83
CA TRP A 245 -2.62 -4.51 6.60
C TRP A 245 -2.27 -4.47 5.11
N LEU A 246 -2.52 -3.33 4.46
CA LEU A 246 -2.36 -3.16 3.01
C LEU A 246 -0.95 -3.53 2.54
N ASP A 247 0.06 -3.21 3.33
CA ASP A 247 1.46 -3.47 2.98
C ASP A 247 1.77 -4.99 2.91
N LEU A 248 1.25 -5.76 3.87
CA LEU A 248 1.35 -7.23 3.86
C LEU A 248 0.56 -7.85 2.71
N TRP A 249 -0.59 -7.28 2.40
CA TRP A 249 -1.38 -7.70 1.25
C TRP A 249 -0.61 -7.51 -0.07
N LEU A 250 0.00 -6.33 -0.24
CA LEU A 250 0.83 -6.02 -1.41
C LEU A 250 2.05 -6.95 -1.49
N TRP A 251 2.69 -7.26 -0.37
CA TRP A 251 3.80 -8.21 -0.33
C TRP A 251 3.40 -9.61 -0.75
N ASP A 252 2.28 -10.13 -0.24
CA ASP A 252 1.80 -11.45 -0.61
C ASP A 252 1.42 -11.52 -2.09
N LEU A 253 0.83 -10.45 -2.62
CA LEU A 253 0.53 -10.33 -4.05
C LEU A 253 1.81 -10.38 -4.91
N TYR A 254 2.87 -9.67 -4.52
CA TYR A 254 4.10 -9.56 -5.34
C TYR A 254 5.09 -10.71 -5.16
N ASN A 255 5.26 -11.20 -3.94
CA ASN A 255 6.39 -12.08 -3.60
C ASN A 255 5.96 -13.51 -3.34
N ASN A 256 4.71 -13.73 -2.90
CA ASN A 256 4.25 -15.03 -2.44
C ASN A 256 3.23 -15.70 -3.37
N THR A 257 2.70 -14.95 -4.34
CA THR A 257 1.80 -15.50 -5.35
C THR A 257 2.63 -16.03 -6.53
N PRO A 258 2.69 -17.36 -6.76
CA PRO A 258 3.48 -17.92 -7.86
C PRO A 258 3.02 -17.39 -9.21
N SER A 259 3.93 -17.28 -10.17
CA SER A 259 3.59 -16.87 -11.53
C SER A 259 2.50 -17.78 -12.12
N GLY A 260 1.42 -17.16 -12.63
CA GLY A 260 0.27 -17.87 -13.19
C GLY A 260 -0.78 -18.32 -12.16
N VAL A 261 -0.57 -18.09 -10.86
CA VAL A 261 -1.55 -18.34 -9.81
C VAL A 261 -2.23 -17.04 -9.42
N LYS A 262 -3.53 -17.07 -9.14
CA LYS A 262 -4.27 -15.90 -8.66
C LYS A 262 -4.16 -15.79 -7.14
N HIS A 263 -4.08 -14.56 -6.64
CA HIS A 263 -4.12 -14.29 -5.21
C HIS A 263 -5.56 -14.32 -4.71
N SER A 264 -5.83 -15.21 -3.76
CA SER A 264 -7.17 -15.41 -3.19
C SER A 264 -7.53 -14.29 -2.22
N VAL A 265 -8.64 -13.57 -2.45
CA VAL A 265 -9.09 -12.42 -1.64
C VAL A 265 -10.48 -12.62 -1.05
N ASP A 266 -10.68 -12.16 0.18
CA ASP A 266 -12.01 -12.07 0.81
C ASP A 266 -12.64 -10.67 0.59
N ILE A 267 -13.96 -10.54 0.82
CA ILE A 267 -14.68 -9.25 0.70
C ILE A 267 -14.07 -8.13 1.56
N TYR A 268 -13.48 -8.43 2.72
CA TYR A 268 -12.98 -7.42 3.65
C TYR A 268 -11.67 -6.82 3.17
N GLY A 269 -10.71 -7.68 2.84
CA GLY A 269 -9.43 -7.28 2.26
C GLY A 269 -9.63 -6.51 0.96
N LEU A 270 -10.57 -6.98 0.13
CA LEU A 270 -10.89 -6.35 -1.13
C LEU A 270 -11.62 -5.01 -0.98
N ALA A 271 -12.59 -4.88 -0.09
CA ALA A 271 -13.25 -3.59 0.17
C ALA A 271 -12.25 -2.56 0.73
N SER A 272 -11.35 -3.01 1.63
CA SER A 272 -10.27 -2.19 2.17
C SER A 272 -9.29 -1.73 1.09
N LEU A 273 -8.84 -2.64 0.22
CA LEU A 273 -8.00 -2.33 -0.92
C LEU A 273 -8.68 -1.36 -1.89
N SER A 274 -9.95 -1.63 -2.21
CA SER A 274 -10.75 -0.80 -3.11
C SER A 274 -10.84 0.62 -2.55
N GLN A 275 -11.11 0.77 -1.25
CA GLN A 275 -11.17 2.07 -0.60
C GLN A 275 -9.84 2.81 -0.69
N ALA A 276 -8.72 2.13 -0.42
CA ALA A 276 -7.39 2.72 -0.50
C ALA A 276 -7.03 3.16 -1.93
N LEU A 277 -7.24 2.30 -2.93
CA LEU A 277 -6.95 2.61 -4.34
C LEU A 277 -7.84 3.73 -4.87
N ILE A 278 -9.15 3.65 -4.66
CA ILE A 278 -10.11 4.65 -5.14
C ILE A 278 -9.78 6.03 -4.53
N SER A 279 -9.41 6.07 -3.24
CA SER A 279 -9.05 7.31 -2.57
C SER A 279 -7.85 8.03 -3.17
N LEU A 280 -6.95 7.35 -3.91
CA LEU A 280 -5.81 7.99 -4.57
C LEU A 280 -6.21 8.98 -5.68
N GLY A 281 -7.44 8.88 -6.20
CA GLY A 281 -7.96 9.78 -7.23
C GLY A 281 -9.08 10.70 -6.77
N LEU A 282 -9.45 10.66 -5.48
CA LEU A 282 -10.54 11.46 -4.93
C LEU A 282 -10.01 12.55 -4.01
N ASP A 283 -10.52 13.76 -4.19
CA ASP A 283 -10.31 14.85 -3.24
C ASP A 283 -11.22 14.61 -2.02
N TYR A 284 -10.63 14.17 -0.91
CA TYR A 284 -11.33 13.76 0.31
C TYR A 284 -12.20 14.87 0.93
N SER A 285 -11.98 16.13 0.56
CA SER A 285 -12.84 17.23 0.97
C SER A 285 -14.14 17.35 0.18
N LYS A 286 -14.16 16.83 -1.04
CA LYS A 286 -15.29 16.90 -1.98
C LYS A 286 -16.02 15.57 -2.07
N GLU A 287 -15.25 14.49 -2.23
CA GLU A 287 -15.75 13.15 -2.49
C GLU A 287 -15.21 12.21 -1.41
N ARG A 288 -16.12 11.57 -0.69
CA ARG A 288 -15.76 10.62 0.37
C ARG A 288 -16.28 9.24 0.03
N THR A 289 -15.39 8.26 0.15
CA THR A 289 -15.77 6.86 0.18
C THR A 289 -16.20 6.47 1.58
N GLY A 290 -17.38 5.89 1.72
CA GLY A 290 -17.85 5.23 2.94
C GLY A 290 -17.87 3.72 2.73
N MET A 291 -17.72 2.95 3.80
CA MET A 291 -17.90 1.51 3.77
C MET A 291 -19.26 1.14 4.35
N ASN A 292 -19.95 0.20 3.70
CA ASN A 292 -21.32 -0.15 4.00
C ASN A 292 -21.43 -1.65 4.18
N TYR A 293 -22.09 -2.05 5.26
CA TYR A 293 -22.31 -3.44 5.61
C TYR A 293 -23.81 -3.73 5.62
N LEU A 294 -24.25 -4.69 4.83
CA LEU A 294 -25.65 -5.09 4.74
C LEU A 294 -25.83 -6.46 5.37
N THR A 295 -26.74 -6.57 6.35
CA THR A 295 -27.12 -7.85 6.97
C THR A 295 -28.61 -7.86 7.36
N PRO A 296 -29.41 -8.85 6.91
CA PRO A 296 -29.05 -9.91 5.97
C PRO A 296 -28.78 -9.35 4.56
N PHE A 297 -28.02 -10.07 3.74
CA PHE A 297 -27.92 -9.74 2.30
C PHE A 297 -28.92 -10.56 1.48
N GLY A 298 -28.80 -11.89 1.51
CA GLY A 298 -29.70 -12.82 0.81
C GLY A 298 -29.09 -13.42 -0.45
N TYR A 299 -29.95 -13.84 -1.37
CA TYR A 299 -29.56 -14.48 -2.63
C TYR A 299 -29.13 -13.44 -3.65
N ILE A 300 -28.02 -13.69 -4.34
CA ILE A 300 -27.48 -12.75 -5.32
C ILE A 300 -28.06 -13.05 -6.71
N LYS A 301 -28.45 -12.04 -7.49
CA LYS A 301 -28.75 -12.23 -8.92
C LYS A 301 -27.49 -12.67 -9.68
N PRO A 302 -27.62 -13.33 -10.85
CA PRO A 302 -26.47 -13.71 -11.67
C PRO A 302 -25.54 -12.52 -11.92
N THR A 303 -24.30 -12.62 -11.45
CA THR A 303 -23.30 -11.53 -11.52
C THR A 303 -21.90 -12.08 -11.74
N LYS A 304 -20.96 -11.23 -12.16
CA LYS A 304 -19.55 -11.62 -12.29
C LYS A 304 -18.86 -11.49 -10.92
N LEU A 305 -18.29 -12.59 -10.45
CA LEU A 305 -17.42 -12.58 -9.27
C LEU A 305 -15.95 -12.55 -9.69
N ILE A 306 -15.14 -11.84 -8.93
CA ILE A 306 -13.74 -11.55 -9.27
C ILE A 306 -12.94 -12.82 -9.46
N GLY A 307 -12.29 -12.93 -10.61
CA GLY A 307 -11.40 -14.03 -10.95
C GLY A 307 -12.04 -15.42 -10.94
N ARG A 308 -13.35 -15.54 -10.74
CA ARG A 308 -14.08 -16.81 -10.72
C ARG A 308 -14.59 -17.12 -12.13
N VAL A 309 -14.15 -18.27 -12.63
CA VAL A 309 -14.53 -18.83 -13.93
C VAL A 309 -14.82 -20.31 -13.71
N GLU A 310 -15.85 -20.84 -14.36
CA GLU A 310 -16.12 -22.28 -14.30
C GLU A 310 -15.08 -23.03 -15.14
N GLU A 311 -14.33 -23.93 -14.50
CA GLU A 311 -13.35 -24.79 -15.16
C GLU A 311 -13.70 -26.27 -14.90
N PRO A 312 -14.11 -27.04 -15.92
CA PRO A 312 -14.29 -26.64 -17.33
C PRO A 312 -15.48 -25.69 -17.55
N PRO A 313 -15.50 -24.91 -18.66
CA PRO A 313 -16.62 -24.01 -18.96
C PRO A 313 -17.94 -24.76 -19.07
N ASN A 314 -18.96 -24.30 -18.35
CA ASN A 314 -20.31 -24.82 -18.51
C ASN A 314 -20.95 -24.22 -19.77
N PRO A 315 -21.46 -25.04 -20.71
CA PRO A 315 -22.13 -24.56 -21.91
C PRO A 315 -23.31 -23.62 -21.63
N ASP A 316 -23.96 -23.78 -20.47
CA ASP A 316 -25.11 -22.97 -20.03
C ASP A 316 -24.70 -21.70 -19.27
N ASN A 317 -23.40 -21.52 -19.01
CA ASN A 317 -22.84 -20.37 -18.29
C ASN A 317 -21.56 -19.85 -18.96
N GLN A 318 -21.64 -19.56 -20.26
CA GLN A 318 -20.50 -19.11 -21.06
C GLN A 318 -19.87 -17.81 -20.55
N ASP A 319 -20.69 -16.97 -19.90
CA ASP A 319 -20.26 -15.68 -19.33
C ASP A 319 -19.69 -15.80 -17.90
N SER A 320 -19.61 -17.01 -17.35
CA SER A 320 -19.15 -17.28 -15.98
C SER A 320 -19.87 -16.44 -14.92
N LEU A 321 -21.18 -16.29 -15.06
CA LEU A 321 -22.03 -15.66 -14.07
C LEU A 321 -22.14 -16.55 -12.84
N CYS A 322 -22.31 -15.93 -11.68
CA CYS A 322 -22.51 -16.59 -10.40
C CYS A 322 -23.77 -16.07 -9.73
N ASN A 323 -24.61 -16.99 -9.25
CA ASN A 323 -25.71 -16.71 -8.33
C ASN A 323 -25.68 -17.64 -7.10
N ASN A 324 -24.58 -18.39 -6.93
CA ASN A 324 -24.33 -19.34 -5.87
C ASN A 324 -22.95 -19.07 -5.24
N PRO A 325 -22.84 -18.05 -4.37
CA PRO A 325 -21.54 -17.54 -3.89
C PRO A 325 -20.76 -18.53 -3.03
N LEU A 326 -21.40 -19.54 -2.43
CA LEU A 326 -20.74 -20.62 -1.69
C LEU A 326 -20.32 -21.81 -2.58
N TYR A 327 -20.30 -21.63 -3.90
CA TYR A 327 -19.69 -22.59 -4.85
C TYR A 327 -18.25 -22.89 -4.44
N ALA A 328 -17.97 -24.15 -4.13
CA ALA A 328 -16.62 -24.63 -3.86
C ALA A 328 -16.47 -26.11 -4.23
N VAL A 329 -15.33 -26.46 -4.81
CA VAL A 329 -15.00 -27.85 -5.16
C VAL A 329 -14.86 -28.67 -3.87
N GLY A 330 -15.72 -29.67 -3.69
CA GLY A 330 -15.72 -30.54 -2.50
C GLY A 330 -16.62 -30.04 -1.35
N SER A 331 -17.37 -28.95 -1.57
CA SER A 331 -18.43 -28.50 -0.68
C SER A 331 -19.67 -29.40 -0.76
N ILE A 332 -20.49 -29.39 0.29
CA ILE A 332 -21.83 -30.01 0.29
C ILE A 332 -22.84 -29.20 -0.54
N TYR A 333 -22.51 -27.95 -0.85
CA TYR A 333 -23.28 -27.08 -1.74
C TYR A 333 -22.88 -27.35 -3.20
N ASP A 334 -23.81 -27.10 -4.13
CA ASP A 334 -23.65 -27.42 -5.55
C ASP A 334 -22.33 -26.90 -6.15
N LYS A 335 -21.78 -27.67 -7.09
CA LYS A 335 -20.55 -27.36 -7.82
C LYS A 335 -20.78 -26.37 -8.97
N ALA A 336 -21.99 -25.86 -9.17
CA ALA A 336 -22.28 -24.85 -10.18
C ALA A 336 -22.21 -23.43 -9.60
N MET A 337 -21.52 -22.53 -10.32
CA MET A 337 -21.56 -21.08 -10.02
C MET A 337 -22.93 -20.49 -10.39
N LEU A 338 -23.50 -20.94 -11.51
CA LEU A 338 -24.82 -20.56 -11.95
C LEU A 338 -25.83 -21.69 -11.70
N CYS A 339 -26.60 -21.55 -10.63
CA CYS A 339 -27.73 -22.41 -10.34
C CYS A 339 -29.00 -21.92 -11.03
N ALA A 340 -29.93 -22.83 -11.32
CA ALA A 340 -31.28 -22.47 -11.71
C ALA A 340 -31.94 -21.61 -10.62
N LYS A 341 -32.84 -20.70 -11.03
CA LYS A 341 -33.47 -19.72 -10.13
C LYS A 341 -34.17 -20.38 -8.93
N ASP A 342 -34.78 -21.53 -9.14
CA ASP A 342 -35.53 -22.34 -8.18
C ASP A 342 -34.72 -23.50 -7.59
N SER A 343 -33.40 -23.53 -7.82
CA SER A 343 -32.56 -24.59 -7.27
C SER A 343 -32.54 -24.56 -5.74
N SER A 344 -32.87 -25.70 -5.12
CA SER A 344 -32.75 -25.88 -3.67
C SER A 344 -31.31 -25.87 -3.16
N THR A 345 -30.33 -25.96 -4.06
CA THR A 345 -28.91 -25.97 -3.72
C THR A 345 -28.25 -24.60 -3.80
N ARG A 346 -28.99 -23.58 -4.26
CA ARG A 346 -28.49 -22.20 -4.31
C ARG A 346 -28.21 -21.70 -2.89
N SER A 347 -27.09 -21.00 -2.73
CA SER A 347 -26.70 -20.39 -1.45
C SER A 347 -27.00 -18.89 -1.40
N SER A 348 -27.26 -18.39 -0.19
CA SER A 348 -27.44 -16.96 0.10
C SER A 348 -26.25 -16.42 0.92
N LEU A 349 -25.99 -15.12 0.82
CA LEU A 349 -25.06 -14.42 1.69
C LEU A 349 -25.75 -13.98 2.99
N ALA A 350 -25.12 -14.26 4.13
CA ALA A 350 -25.56 -13.72 5.42
C ALA A 350 -25.34 -12.20 5.51
N TYR A 351 -24.32 -11.69 4.83
CA TYR A 351 -23.97 -10.28 4.80
C TYR A 351 -23.11 -9.95 3.58
N HIS A 352 -22.97 -8.66 3.29
CA HIS A 352 -22.09 -8.15 2.25
C HIS A 352 -21.45 -6.83 2.65
N LEU A 353 -20.25 -6.58 2.14
CA LEU A 353 -19.49 -5.35 2.36
C LEU A 353 -19.20 -4.69 1.01
N PHE A 354 -19.58 -3.42 0.89
CA PHE A 354 -19.39 -2.63 -0.32
C PHE A 354 -19.06 -1.18 0.04
N LEU A 355 -18.62 -0.40 -0.94
CA LEU A 355 -18.29 1.00 -0.76
C LEU A 355 -19.39 1.89 -1.32
N THR A 356 -19.46 3.12 -0.84
CA THR A 356 -20.24 4.19 -1.48
C THR A 356 -19.36 5.41 -1.69
N ILE A 357 -19.54 6.12 -2.79
CA ILE A 357 -18.95 7.44 -3.02
C ILE A 357 -20.04 8.49 -3.02
N GLN A 358 -19.79 9.61 -2.35
CA GLN A 358 -20.68 10.76 -2.37
C GLN A 358 -20.51 11.53 -3.69
N LYS A 359 -21.55 11.52 -4.55
CA LYS A 359 -21.61 12.33 -5.78
C LYS A 359 -22.93 13.11 -5.79
N ASP A 360 -22.89 14.42 -6.05
CA ASP A 360 -24.08 15.29 -6.13
C ASP A 360 -25.05 15.14 -4.93
N ASN A 361 -24.51 15.13 -3.72
CA ASN A 361 -25.25 14.91 -2.46
C ASN A 361 -25.94 13.53 -2.32
N SER A 362 -25.65 12.56 -3.19
CA SER A 362 -26.20 11.20 -3.14
C SER A 362 -25.12 10.13 -3.03
N PRO A 363 -25.30 9.09 -2.19
CA PRO A 363 -24.38 7.96 -2.09
C PRO A 363 -24.58 7.02 -3.29
N HIS A 364 -23.55 6.88 -4.10
CA HIS A 364 -23.48 5.94 -5.21
C HIS A 364 -22.64 4.73 -4.83
N VAL A 365 -23.05 3.54 -5.26
CA VAL A 365 -22.42 2.29 -4.83
C VAL A 365 -21.21 1.93 -5.69
N LEU A 366 -20.11 1.65 -4.99
CA LEU A 366 -18.88 1.10 -5.50
C LEU A 366 -18.73 -0.33 -4.96
N ASP A 367 -18.79 -1.32 -5.85
CA ASP A 367 -18.66 -2.72 -5.44
C ASP A 367 -17.88 -3.50 -6.50
N VAL A 368 -16.96 -4.33 -6.03
CA VAL A 368 -16.20 -5.29 -6.85
C VAL A 368 -16.69 -6.71 -6.55
N CYS A 369 -17.26 -6.93 -5.37
CA CYS A 369 -17.54 -8.23 -4.79
C CYS A 369 -18.85 -8.86 -5.28
N CYS A 370 -19.83 -8.06 -5.74
CA CYS A 370 -21.10 -8.55 -6.28
C CYS A 370 -21.38 -7.98 -7.69
N GLY A 371 -20.39 -8.10 -8.58
CA GLY A 371 -20.37 -7.48 -9.91
C GLY A 371 -19.72 -6.12 -9.87
N PRO A 372 -19.17 -5.61 -11.00
CA PRO A 372 -18.59 -4.28 -11.01
C PRO A 372 -19.72 -3.24 -10.92
N GLN A 373 -19.81 -2.57 -9.78
CA GLN A 373 -20.64 -1.39 -9.59
C GLN A 373 -19.72 -0.18 -9.59
N PRO A 374 -19.64 0.58 -10.69
CA PRO A 374 -18.63 1.61 -10.87
C PRO A 374 -18.94 2.94 -10.16
N GLY A 375 -19.97 3.01 -9.31
CA GLY A 375 -20.37 4.27 -8.67
C GLY A 375 -21.34 5.10 -9.52
N THR A 376 -22.14 4.45 -10.38
CA THR A 376 -23.20 5.08 -11.19
C THR A 376 -24.61 4.82 -10.65
N THR A 377 -24.77 3.85 -9.75
CA THR A 377 -26.07 3.46 -9.20
C THR A 377 -26.19 3.91 -7.75
N VAL A 378 -27.32 4.54 -7.39
CA VAL A 378 -27.65 4.85 -5.99
C VAL A 378 -27.97 3.58 -5.20
N LEU A 379 -27.89 3.64 -3.87
CA LEU A 379 -28.03 2.48 -2.98
C LEU A 379 -29.24 1.58 -3.29
N GLN A 380 -30.45 2.15 -3.41
CA GLN A 380 -31.64 1.34 -3.67
C GLN A 380 -31.56 0.62 -5.02
N GLY A 381 -31.16 1.34 -6.08
CA GLY A 381 -31.00 0.74 -7.41
C GLY A 381 -29.93 -0.34 -7.44
N TYR A 382 -28.88 -0.20 -6.63
CA TYR A 382 -27.88 -1.25 -6.46
C TYR A 382 -28.50 -2.50 -5.86
N LEU A 383 -29.19 -2.39 -4.72
CA LEU A 383 -29.83 -3.55 -4.07
C LEU A 383 -30.82 -4.25 -4.98
N ASP A 384 -31.64 -3.47 -5.71
CA ASP A 384 -32.58 -4.00 -6.70
C ASP A 384 -31.86 -4.74 -7.84
N SER A 385 -30.63 -4.35 -8.17
CA SER A 385 -29.81 -4.99 -9.23
C SER A 385 -29.07 -6.24 -8.76
N VAL A 386 -28.71 -6.35 -7.47
CA VAL A 386 -27.86 -7.44 -6.96
C VAL A 386 -28.59 -8.47 -6.10
N ILE A 387 -29.68 -8.11 -5.42
CA ILE A 387 -30.44 -9.03 -4.56
C ILE A 387 -31.61 -9.63 -5.35
N ASP A 388 -31.74 -10.95 -5.31
CA ASP A 388 -32.89 -11.66 -5.83
C ASP A 388 -34.01 -11.62 -4.78
N THR A 389 -35.15 -11.02 -5.10
CA THR A 389 -36.28 -10.84 -4.18
C THR A 389 -37.38 -11.88 -4.37
N ASP A 390 -37.14 -12.95 -5.14
CA ASP A 390 -38.12 -14.02 -5.34
C ASP A 390 -38.49 -14.67 -4.01
N ALA A 391 -39.75 -14.48 -3.59
CA ALA A 391 -40.26 -14.94 -2.30
C ALA A 391 -40.08 -16.45 -2.08
N ARG A 392 -39.96 -17.25 -3.15
CA ARG A 392 -39.73 -18.71 -3.03
C ARG A 392 -38.35 -19.06 -2.48
N LEU A 393 -37.37 -18.15 -2.62
CA LEU A 393 -36.04 -18.31 -2.05
C LEU A 393 -36.01 -18.04 -0.53
N TYR A 394 -37.02 -17.33 -0.02
CA TYR A 394 -37.05 -16.85 1.35
C TYR A 394 -38.18 -17.53 2.13
N SER A 395 -37.80 -18.49 2.97
CA SER A 395 -38.71 -19.06 3.97
C SER A 395 -38.59 -18.29 5.28
N PRO A 396 -39.70 -17.85 5.90
CA PRO A 396 -39.66 -17.16 7.20
C PRO A 396 -38.84 -17.96 8.23
N PRO A 397 -37.97 -17.31 9.01
CA PRO A 397 -37.84 -15.85 9.20
C PRO A 397 -36.88 -15.14 8.23
N ASN A 398 -36.39 -15.79 7.17
CA ASN A 398 -35.42 -15.19 6.24
C ASN A 398 -36.09 -14.18 5.29
N TYR A 399 -35.40 -13.08 5.00
CA TYR A 399 -35.84 -12.04 4.07
C TYR A 399 -34.64 -11.44 3.30
N PRO A 400 -34.85 -10.88 2.09
CA PRO A 400 -33.80 -10.14 1.38
C PRO A 400 -33.43 -8.86 2.12
N GLY A 401 -32.14 -8.50 2.11
CA GLY A 401 -31.68 -7.23 2.66
C GLY A 401 -32.27 -6.03 1.91
N THR A 402 -32.51 -4.95 2.65
CA THR A 402 -33.03 -3.69 2.13
C THR A 402 -32.09 -2.53 2.44
N ALA A 403 -32.36 -1.34 1.88
CA ALA A 403 -31.56 -0.15 2.17
C ALA A 403 -31.59 0.24 3.65
N GLN A 404 -32.64 -0.13 4.39
CA GLN A 404 -32.76 0.14 5.83
C GLN A 404 -31.85 -0.76 6.68
N ASP A 405 -31.45 -1.91 6.14
CA ASP A 405 -30.58 -2.87 6.81
C ASP A 405 -29.08 -2.53 6.63
N VAL A 406 -28.79 -1.46 5.87
CA VAL A 406 -27.42 -1.01 5.60
C VAL A 406 -26.87 -0.24 6.79
N ILE A 407 -25.72 -0.70 7.28
CA ILE A 407 -24.92 -0.07 8.31
C ILE A 407 -23.81 0.72 7.64
N HIS A 408 -23.84 2.04 7.81
CA HIS A 408 -22.83 2.95 7.28
C HIS A 408 -21.62 3.05 8.22
N GLY A 409 -20.42 3.12 7.65
CA GLY A 409 -19.17 3.20 8.38
C GLY A 409 -18.11 4.04 7.67
N PRO A 410 -17.11 4.57 8.42
CA PRO A 410 -16.00 5.32 7.83
C PRO A 410 -15.08 4.42 6.97
N GLY A 411 -15.07 3.12 7.23
CA GLY A 411 -14.18 2.17 6.55
C GLY A 411 -12.75 2.23 7.10
N VAL A 412 -11.76 2.27 6.21
CA VAL A 412 -10.33 2.35 6.55
C VAL A 412 -10.01 3.63 7.31
N SER A 413 -9.54 3.51 8.55
CA SER A 413 -8.93 4.62 9.30
C SER A 413 -7.42 4.58 9.32
N ASP A 414 -6.84 3.45 8.90
CA ASP A 414 -5.45 3.19 9.14
C ASP A 414 -4.87 2.19 8.15
N LEU A 415 -3.66 2.51 7.66
CA LEU A 415 -2.83 1.63 6.86
C LEU A 415 -1.66 1.23 7.73
N VAL A 416 -1.65 0.00 8.19
CA VAL A 416 -0.51 -0.43 8.99
C VAL A 416 0.60 -0.87 8.06
N ILE A 417 1.68 -0.11 8.16
CA ILE A 417 2.95 -0.36 7.51
C ILE A 417 3.73 -1.40 8.32
N SER A 418 4.65 -2.12 7.68
CA SER A 418 5.49 -3.18 8.27
C SER A 418 6.28 -2.83 9.56
N ARG A 419 6.17 -1.60 10.08
CA ARG A 419 6.63 -1.16 11.41
C ARG A 419 5.86 -1.75 12.60
N PHE A 420 5.20 -2.87 12.41
CA PHE A 420 4.29 -3.49 13.38
C PHE A 420 4.87 -3.76 14.76
N PHE A 421 6.19 -3.86 14.85
CA PHE A 421 6.87 -4.05 16.10
C PHE A 421 7.06 -2.70 16.84
N GLU A 422 7.08 -1.55 16.18
CA GLU A 422 7.34 -0.25 16.81
C GLU A 422 6.00 0.46 17.14
N LYS A 423 5.76 0.75 18.44
CA LYS A 423 4.49 1.37 18.87
C LYS A 423 4.31 2.79 18.35
N ARG A 424 3.06 3.10 18.04
CA ARG A 424 2.49 4.38 17.57
C ARG A 424 2.63 5.62 18.47
N GLN A 425 3.29 5.53 19.61
CA GLN A 425 3.51 6.66 20.54
C GLN A 425 4.98 7.06 20.67
N ASP A 426 5.83 6.62 19.72
CA ASP A 426 7.16 7.19 19.59
C ASP A 426 7.08 8.58 18.92
N SER A 427 6.71 9.61 19.69
CA SER A 427 6.89 11.00 19.28
C SER A 427 8.38 11.40 19.20
N SER A 428 9.28 10.50 19.61
CA SER A 428 10.73 10.62 19.46
C SER A 428 11.29 9.78 18.31
N GLY A 429 10.50 9.55 17.25
CA GLY A 429 10.91 8.96 15.96
C GLY A 429 12.09 9.69 15.30
N GLN A 430 13.26 9.59 15.93
CA GLN A 430 14.56 10.04 15.48
C GLN A 430 15.43 8.86 15.05
N ASP A 431 15.07 7.62 15.40
CA ASP A 431 15.67 6.47 14.74
C ASP A 431 14.82 6.08 13.53
N PRO A 432 15.29 6.36 12.30
CA PRO A 432 14.60 5.87 11.12
C PRO A 432 14.54 4.32 11.13
N LYS A 433 15.52 3.61 11.70
CA LYS A 433 15.63 2.16 11.49
C LYS A 433 14.47 1.39 12.13
N THR A 434 13.78 0.59 11.31
CA THR A 434 12.74 -0.34 11.76
C THR A 434 13.35 -1.45 12.62
N ILE A 435 12.53 -2.22 13.34
CA ILE A 435 13.01 -3.45 14.01
C ILE A 435 13.61 -4.44 13.01
N VAL A 436 13.12 -4.47 11.77
CA VAL A 436 13.73 -5.26 10.69
C VAL A 436 15.15 -4.78 10.41
N ASP A 437 15.35 -3.47 10.25
CA ASP A 437 16.66 -2.86 10.02
C ASP A 437 17.62 -3.11 11.19
N LYS A 438 17.12 -3.01 12.42
CA LYS A 438 17.90 -3.24 13.64
C LYS A 438 18.31 -4.70 13.76
N LEU A 439 17.43 -5.65 13.44
CA LEU A 439 17.74 -7.08 13.39
C LEU A 439 18.75 -7.40 12.28
N LYS A 440 18.56 -6.83 11.09
CA LYS A 440 19.49 -6.98 9.96
C LYS A 440 20.88 -6.46 10.29
N ALA A 441 20.96 -5.26 10.87
CA ALA A 441 22.22 -4.69 11.34
C ALA A 441 22.87 -5.55 12.42
N CYS A 442 22.10 -6.02 13.40
CA CYS A 442 22.62 -6.83 14.51
C CYS A 442 23.18 -8.18 14.05
N LEU A 443 22.51 -8.83 13.08
CA LEU A 443 22.86 -10.16 12.58
C LEU A 443 23.80 -10.15 11.36
N SER A 444 24.09 -8.97 10.80
CA SER A 444 24.97 -8.84 9.62
C SER A 444 26.38 -9.40 9.81
N ASN A 445 26.89 -9.41 11.05
CA ASN A 445 28.19 -9.99 11.38
C ASN A 445 28.15 -11.53 11.44
N ASP A 446 26.97 -12.11 11.65
CA ASP A 446 26.78 -13.56 11.78
C ASP A 446 26.51 -14.24 10.43
N GLY A 447 26.24 -13.46 9.39
CA GLY A 447 25.91 -14.00 8.09
C GLY A 447 25.10 -13.06 7.20
N ILE A 448 24.58 -13.63 6.12
CA ILE A 448 23.68 -12.94 5.19
C ILE A 448 22.26 -13.21 5.65
N LEU A 449 21.62 -12.20 6.25
CA LEU A 449 20.19 -12.24 6.59
C LEU A 449 19.37 -11.93 5.35
N GLY A 450 18.55 -12.87 4.91
CA GLY A 450 17.55 -12.64 3.85
C GLY A 450 16.41 -11.75 4.34
N GLU A 451 15.66 -11.17 3.40
CA GLU A 451 14.46 -10.40 3.73
C GLU A 451 13.41 -11.29 4.44
N PRO A 452 12.68 -10.76 5.43
CA PRO A 452 11.68 -11.54 6.14
C PRO A 452 10.50 -11.87 5.24
N TYR A 453 9.99 -13.10 5.36
CA TYR A 453 8.61 -13.41 5.01
C TYR A 453 7.71 -12.91 6.14
N MET A 454 6.78 -12.00 5.84
CA MET A 454 5.79 -11.49 6.80
C MET A 454 4.40 -12.03 6.49
N SER A 455 3.61 -12.33 7.53
CA SER A 455 2.23 -12.80 7.38
C SER A 455 1.35 -12.39 8.56
N VAL A 456 0.06 -12.21 8.31
CA VAL A 456 -0.96 -12.06 9.36
C VAL A 456 -1.42 -13.43 9.83
N LEU A 457 -1.42 -13.64 11.14
CA LEU A 457 -1.92 -14.86 11.74
C LEU A 457 -3.40 -14.74 12.11
N PRO A 458 -4.12 -15.87 12.23
CA PRO A 458 -5.47 -15.85 12.77
C PRO A 458 -5.53 -15.14 14.15
N GLY A 459 -6.52 -14.26 14.30
CA GLY A 459 -6.69 -13.42 15.49
C GLY A 459 -6.13 -12.00 15.32
N LYS A 460 -6.92 -11.00 15.74
CA LYS A 460 -6.65 -9.58 15.52
C LYS A 460 -5.23 -9.20 15.93
N TYR A 461 -4.51 -8.47 15.07
CA TYR A 461 -3.18 -7.92 15.33
C TYR A 461 -2.08 -8.95 15.64
N ASN A 462 -2.29 -10.22 15.27
CA ASN A 462 -1.23 -11.23 15.37
C ASN A 462 -0.45 -11.28 14.06
N LEU A 463 0.87 -11.13 14.16
CA LEU A 463 1.77 -11.07 13.01
C LEU A 463 2.93 -12.02 13.19
N MET A 464 3.45 -12.51 12.07
CA MET A 464 4.63 -13.35 12.01
C MET A 464 5.60 -12.77 11.01
N ALA A 465 6.87 -12.73 11.37
CA ALA A 465 7.98 -12.44 10.47
C ALA A 465 9.01 -13.56 10.57
N THR A 466 9.42 -14.12 9.43
CA THR A 466 10.37 -15.23 9.32
C THR A 466 11.55 -14.84 8.46
N TRP A 467 12.75 -14.80 9.06
CA TRP A 467 14.01 -14.59 8.36
C TRP A 467 14.75 -15.90 8.15
N THR A 468 15.55 -15.96 7.09
CA THR A 468 16.59 -16.97 6.90
C THR A 468 17.95 -16.29 6.96
N LEU A 469 18.80 -16.72 7.89
CA LEU A 469 20.18 -16.28 8.04
C LEU A 469 21.11 -17.38 7.52
N GLN A 470 21.91 -17.05 6.50
CA GLN A 470 23.00 -17.89 6.03
C GLN A 470 24.27 -17.58 6.83
N SER A 471 24.68 -18.51 7.69
CA SER A 471 25.78 -18.33 8.63
C SER A 471 27.13 -18.06 7.93
N SER A 472 27.87 -17.05 8.38
CA SER A 472 29.24 -16.78 7.93
C SER A 472 30.23 -17.80 8.49
N SER A 473 29.96 -18.31 9.69
CA SER A 473 30.81 -19.29 10.39
C SER A 473 30.72 -20.70 9.80
N HIS A 474 29.59 -21.05 9.19
CA HIS A 474 29.34 -22.36 8.59
C HIS A 474 28.63 -22.19 7.23
N PRO A 475 29.36 -22.19 6.10
CA PRO A 475 28.84 -21.86 4.77
C PRO A 475 27.68 -22.72 4.21
N GLY A 476 27.16 -23.69 4.95
CA GLY A 476 25.96 -24.48 4.63
C GLY A 476 24.90 -24.48 5.72
N GLU A 477 25.11 -23.77 6.84
CA GLU A 477 24.14 -23.66 7.92
C GLU A 477 23.12 -22.57 7.59
N LEU A 478 21.84 -22.96 7.62
CA LEU A 478 20.71 -22.06 7.54
C LEU A 478 20.07 -21.97 8.92
N VAL A 479 19.98 -20.75 9.43
CA VAL A 479 19.27 -20.42 10.67
C VAL A 479 17.95 -19.75 10.29
N THR A 480 16.83 -20.36 10.67
CA THR A 480 15.50 -19.78 10.50
C THR A 480 15.10 -19.08 11.79
N ILE A 481 14.80 -17.79 11.70
CA ILE A 481 14.35 -16.96 12.82
C ILE A 481 12.90 -16.61 12.54
N THR A 482 12.00 -16.89 13.48
CA THR A 482 10.60 -16.47 13.37
C THR A 482 10.18 -15.69 14.59
N ILE A 483 9.62 -14.51 14.40
CA ILE A 483 9.10 -13.65 15.46
C ILE A 483 7.59 -13.50 15.27
N PHE A 484 6.86 -13.73 16.35
CA PHE A 484 5.42 -13.56 16.49
C PHE A 484 5.18 -12.31 17.33
N ALA A 485 4.53 -11.30 16.77
CA ALA A 485 3.92 -10.23 17.56
C ALA A 485 2.46 -10.60 17.80
N LEU A 486 2.03 -10.59 19.07
CA LEU A 486 0.70 -11.08 19.45
C LEU A 486 -0.06 -10.02 20.25
N TRP A 487 -1.36 -9.91 20.03
CA TRP A 487 -2.15 -8.83 20.65
C TRP A 487 -2.24 -8.89 22.18
N SER A 488 -2.21 -10.08 22.77
CA SER A 488 -2.46 -10.26 24.21
C SER A 488 -1.54 -11.29 24.84
N GLU A 489 -1.27 -11.11 26.13
CA GLU A 489 -0.60 -12.12 26.97
C GLU A 489 -1.25 -13.50 26.86
N GLN A 490 -2.59 -13.55 26.80
CA GLN A 490 -3.31 -14.80 26.65
C GLN A 490 -3.01 -15.48 25.30
N SER A 491 -2.90 -14.71 24.21
CA SER A 491 -2.48 -15.23 22.90
C SER A 491 -1.07 -15.81 22.97
N ILE A 492 -0.14 -15.13 23.67
CA ILE A 492 1.25 -15.59 23.85
C ILE A 492 1.27 -16.90 24.63
N GLN A 493 0.62 -16.94 25.78
CA GLN A 493 0.56 -18.14 26.61
C GLN A 493 -0.06 -19.33 25.85
N ARG A 494 -1.14 -19.09 25.09
CA ARG A 494 -1.77 -20.13 24.26
C ARG A 494 -0.82 -20.65 23.19
N LEU A 495 -0.18 -19.76 22.41
CA LEU A 495 0.72 -20.16 21.33
C LEU A 495 1.99 -20.85 21.87
N PHE A 496 2.60 -20.29 22.91
CA PHE A 496 3.78 -20.85 23.57
C PHE A 496 3.49 -22.25 24.13
N ASN A 497 2.39 -22.42 24.88
CA ASN A 497 2.02 -23.72 25.44
C ASN A 497 1.64 -24.73 24.36
N ARG A 498 0.96 -24.31 23.29
CA ARG A 498 0.65 -25.19 22.15
C ARG A 498 1.93 -25.74 21.51
N ARG A 499 2.93 -24.89 21.27
CA ARG A 499 4.24 -25.28 20.72
C ARG A 499 5.05 -26.11 21.71
N ARG A 500 5.05 -25.76 23.00
CA ARG A 500 5.69 -26.56 24.04
C ARG A 500 5.09 -27.96 24.13
N ARG A 501 3.79 -28.14 23.93
CA ARG A 501 3.12 -29.45 23.95
C ARG A 501 3.39 -30.29 22.70
N SER A 502 3.94 -29.73 21.63
CA SER A 502 4.23 -30.50 20.40
C SER A 502 5.43 -31.43 20.55
N SER A 503 6.21 -31.31 21.63
CA SER A 503 7.30 -32.23 21.97
C SER A 503 7.43 -32.35 23.49
N SER A 504 7.64 -33.56 24.02
CA SER A 504 7.95 -33.75 25.44
C SER A 504 9.40 -33.38 25.78
N SER A 505 10.25 -33.19 24.77
CA SER A 505 11.70 -33.08 24.90
C SER A 505 12.22 -31.65 25.09
N TRP A 506 11.32 -30.67 25.22
CA TRP A 506 11.72 -29.30 25.50
C TRP A 506 12.40 -29.18 26.86
N GLN A 507 13.57 -28.56 26.89
CA GLN A 507 14.33 -28.25 28.09
C GLN A 507 14.16 -26.77 28.43
N LEU A 508 14.02 -26.46 29.72
CA LEU A 508 13.95 -25.08 30.21
C LEU A 508 15.35 -24.49 30.33
N THR A 509 15.52 -23.25 29.88
CA THR A 509 16.67 -22.44 30.28
C THR A 509 16.46 -22.00 31.74
N SER A 510 17.50 -22.15 32.58
CA SER A 510 17.39 -21.89 34.02
C SER A 510 16.80 -20.50 34.32
N GLY A 511 15.72 -20.46 35.10
CA GLY A 511 15.13 -19.23 35.63
C GLY A 511 14.15 -18.48 34.72
N ASP A 512 13.95 -18.88 33.46
CA ASP A 512 12.99 -18.24 32.55
C ASP A 512 11.95 -19.27 32.04
N PRO A 513 10.69 -19.24 32.53
CA PRO A 513 9.66 -20.20 32.13
C PRO A 513 9.22 -20.05 30.66
N TYR A 514 9.64 -18.95 30.02
CA TYR A 514 9.39 -18.64 28.64
C TYR A 514 10.65 -18.68 27.78
N ASP A 515 11.72 -19.38 28.18
CA ASP A 515 12.90 -19.68 27.34
C ASP A 515 13.14 -21.20 27.36
N ILE A 516 12.82 -21.87 26.26
CA ILE A 516 12.97 -23.32 26.10
C ILE A 516 13.78 -23.67 24.86
N PHE A 517 14.49 -24.80 24.90
CA PHE A 517 15.27 -25.31 23.77
C PHE A 517 15.11 -26.82 23.58
N LEU A 518 15.42 -27.29 22.37
CA LEU A 518 15.32 -28.67 21.94
C LEU A 518 16.55 -29.00 21.08
N ASP A 519 17.32 -30.00 21.52
CA ASP A 519 18.60 -30.43 20.90
C ASP A 519 18.55 -31.87 20.35
N GLU A 520 17.36 -32.46 20.25
CA GLU A 520 17.19 -33.90 19.95
C GLU A 520 17.10 -34.23 18.45
N THR A 521 17.37 -33.28 17.54
CA THR A 521 17.28 -33.45 16.08
C THR A 521 18.54 -33.04 15.33
N ILE A 522 18.56 -33.17 14.00
CA ILE A 522 19.56 -32.53 13.13
C ILE A 522 19.40 -31.01 13.30
N GLY A 523 20.26 -30.41 14.15
CA GLY A 523 20.22 -28.99 14.54
C GLY A 523 19.55 -28.75 15.91
N SER A 524 19.32 -27.49 16.24
CA SER A 524 18.69 -27.06 17.50
C SER A 524 17.51 -26.12 17.24
N LEU A 525 16.52 -26.19 18.13
CA LEU A 525 15.35 -25.31 18.12
C LEU A 525 15.23 -24.63 19.48
N ARG A 526 15.19 -23.31 19.49
CA ARG A 526 14.98 -22.50 20.69
C ARG A 526 13.75 -21.65 20.52
N MET A 527 12.92 -21.56 21.56
CA MET A 527 11.75 -20.70 21.62
C MET A 527 11.82 -19.84 22.88
N PHE A 528 11.63 -18.53 22.73
CA PHE A 528 11.50 -17.62 23.85
C PHE A 528 10.36 -16.62 23.70
N ALA A 529 9.85 -16.08 24.80
CA ALA A 529 8.76 -15.10 24.77
C ALA A 529 8.94 -13.98 25.80
N ASP A 530 8.32 -12.83 25.53
CA ASP A 530 8.18 -11.71 26.48
C ASP A 530 6.70 -11.31 26.53
N LEU A 531 6.08 -11.53 27.69
CA LEU A 531 4.66 -11.24 27.89
C LEU A 531 4.39 -9.73 27.90
N GLU A 532 5.28 -8.93 28.48
CA GLU A 532 5.08 -7.47 28.62
C GLU A 532 5.19 -6.77 27.26
N ARG A 533 6.15 -7.20 26.44
CA ARG A 533 6.43 -6.68 25.09
C ARG A 533 5.69 -7.44 23.99
N HIS A 534 4.89 -8.43 24.38
CA HIS A 534 3.92 -9.07 23.52
C HIS A 534 4.48 -9.85 22.31
N TYR A 535 5.57 -10.60 22.50
CA TYR A 535 6.16 -11.40 21.41
C TYR A 535 6.58 -12.83 21.80
N ILE A 536 6.66 -13.70 20.80
CA ILE A 536 7.35 -15.00 20.84
C ILE A 536 8.38 -15.02 19.72
N ALA A 537 9.57 -15.55 19.96
CA ALA A 537 10.57 -15.79 18.93
C ALA A 537 11.00 -17.25 18.92
N THR A 538 11.22 -17.81 17.73
CA THR A 538 11.82 -19.14 17.54
C THR A 538 13.04 -19.05 16.65
N ILE A 539 14.09 -19.77 17.01
CA ILE A 539 15.34 -19.88 16.25
C ILE A 539 15.55 -21.36 15.98
N GLN A 540 15.65 -21.72 14.71
CA GLN A 540 15.89 -23.09 14.27
C GLN A 540 17.16 -23.14 13.45
N THR A 541 18.08 -24.05 13.79
CA THR A 541 19.23 -24.36 12.94
C THR A 541 19.05 -25.74 12.31
N ARG A 542 19.65 -25.96 11.14
CA ARG A 542 19.76 -27.30 10.54
C ARG A 542 20.97 -28.09 11.06
N TYR A 543 21.95 -27.42 11.66
CA TYR A 543 23.17 -28.03 12.19
C TYR A 543 23.54 -27.32 13.50
N GLY A 544 24.22 -28.01 14.43
CA GLY A 544 24.63 -27.43 15.72
C GLY A 544 23.75 -27.80 16.91
N LYS A 545 24.17 -27.39 18.11
CA LYS A 545 23.55 -27.65 19.43
C LYS A 545 22.93 -26.37 20.00
N SER A 546 22.33 -26.41 21.19
CA SER A 546 21.69 -25.27 21.86
C SER A 546 22.54 -23.99 21.85
N ASP A 547 23.85 -24.11 22.05
CA ASP A 547 24.76 -22.96 22.12
C ASP A 547 24.74 -22.09 20.84
N SER A 548 24.50 -22.69 19.67
CA SER A 548 24.39 -21.93 18.41
C SER A 548 23.13 -21.06 18.36
N THR A 549 22.04 -21.51 18.97
CA THR A 549 20.80 -20.71 19.07
C THR A 549 20.85 -19.67 20.19
N LEU A 550 21.63 -19.90 21.25
CA LEU A 550 21.68 -19.02 22.42
C LEU A 550 22.28 -17.65 22.08
N SER A 551 23.37 -17.60 21.32
CA SER A 551 23.99 -16.33 20.91
C SER A 551 23.05 -15.49 20.03
N VAL A 552 22.35 -16.15 19.09
CA VAL A 552 21.35 -15.49 18.23
C VAL A 552 20.16 -15.01 19.06
N LYS A 553 19.72 -15.79 20.06
CA LYS A 553 18.66 -15.42 21.01
C LYS A 553 19.00 -14.12 21.74
N ASP A 554 20.17 -14.03 22.33
CA ASP A 554 20.55 -12.85 23.13
C ASP A 554 20.59 -11.58 22.26
N LYS A 555 21.11 -11.69 21.03
CA LYS A 555 21.09 -10.60 20.04
C LYS A 555 19.68 -10.14 19.69
N ILE A 556 18.80 -11.07 19.32
CA ILE A 556 17.40 -10.78 18.99
C ILE A 556 16.67 -10.19 20.20
N LYS A 557 16.80 -10.81 21.38
CA LYS A 557 16.17 -10.35 22.62
C LYS A 557 16.62 -8.93 22.97
N ASN A 558 17.90 -8.59 22.77
CA ASN A 558 18.39 -7.23 23.00
C ASN A 558 17.78 -6.21 22.03
N VAL A 559 17.70 -6.52 20.73
CA VAL A 559 17.05 -5.65 19.74
C VAL A 559 15.58 -5.47 20.06
N LEU A 560 14.85 -6.56 20.33
CA LEU A 560 13.43 -6.50 20.64
C LEU A 560 13.17 -5.77 21.96
N SER A 561 13.91 -6.06 23.03
CA SER A 561 13.69 -5.41 24.33
C SER A 561 14.01 -3.92 24.34
N SER A 562 14.96 -3.47 23.50
CA SER A 562 15.29 -2.05 23.34
C SER A 562 14.35 -1.31 22.40
N SER A 563 13.71 -2.02 21.47
CA SER A 563 12.83 -1.40 20.46
C SER A 563 11.34 -1.51 20.81
N LEU A 564 10.95 -2.50 21.62
CA LEU A 564 9.58 -2.73 22.06
C LEU A 564 9.34 -2.16 23.46
N GLN A 565 8.34 -1.30 23.58
CA GLN A 565 7.89 -0.78 24.87
C GLN A 565 6.88 -1.74 25.53
N PRO A 566 6.94 -1.96 26.85
CA PRO A 566 5.87 -2.61 27.60
C PRO A 566 4.51 -1.94 27.32
N LEU A 567 3.42 -2.69 27.25
CA LEU A 567 2.06 -2.15 27.14
C LEU A 567 1.70 -1.37 28.43
N LEU A 568 2.06 -0.08 28.48
CA LEU A 568 1.40 0.88 29.35
C LEU A 568 -0.06 1.00 28.92
N ALA A 569 -0.97 1.03 29.90
CA ALA A 569 -2.41 1.08 29.71
C ALA A 569 -2.82 2.05 28.60
N ILE A 570 -3.69 1.57 27.72
CA ILE A 570 -4.21 2.24 26.53
C ILE A 570 -4.70 3.65 26.91
N PRO A 571 -4.08 4.74 26.43
CA PRO A 571 -4.72 6.05 26.48
C PRO A 571 -5.77 6.11 25.37
N ASP A 572 -6.95 6.62 25.69
CA ASP A 572 -7.88 7.12 24.70
C ASP A 572 -7.15 8.09 23.75
N TYR A 573 -7.36 7.88 22.46
CA TYR A 573 -6.74 8.61 21.36
C TYR A 573 -7.07 10.10 21.44
N PHE A 574 -6.08 11.00 21.33
CA PHE A 574 -6.04 12.24 20.50
C PHE A 574 -4.82 13.13 20.88
N ASP A 575 -4.37 13.91 19.89
CA ASP A 575 -3.49 15.10 19.92
C ASP A 575 -1.95 15.00 19.86
N GLY A 576 -1.41 15.72 18.86
CA GLY A 576 -0.08 16.37 18.91
C GLY A 576 0.89 16.04 17.78
N ILE A 577 0.93 16.85 16.72
CA ILE A 577 2.10 16.92 15.81
C ILE A 577 2.98 18.08 16.28
N ALA A 578 4.22 17.77 16.69
CA ALA A 578 5.24 18.78 16.98
C ALA A 578 5.89 19.27 15.68
N GLN A 579 5.80 20.58 15.42
CA GLN A 579 6.59 21.26 14.40
C GLN A 579 8.06 21.29 14.80
N VAL A 580 8.96 20.88 13.89
CA VAL A 580 10.40 21.06 14.03
C VAL A 580 10.85 22.19 13.10
N SER A 581 11.41 23.24 13.68
CA SER A 581 11.95 24.41 12.95
C SER A 581 13.31 24.09 12.30
N PRO A 582 13.59 24.57 11.07
CA PRO A 582 14.90 24.41 10.45
C PRO A 582 15.89 25.51 10.88
N LYS A 583 17.18 25.12 10.99
CA LYS A 583 18.33 26.02 11.13
C LYS A 583 18.65 26.70 9.79
N VAL A 584 19.03 27.97 9.88
CA VAL A 584 19.26 28.89 8.76
C VAL A 584 20.52 28.52 7.96
N GLY A 585 20.32 28.11 6.72
CA GLY A 585 21.23 28.32 5.59
C GLY A 585 20.54 29.23 4.56
N LYS A 586 21.30 29.88 3.67
CA LYS A 586 20.71 30.70 2.59
C LYS A 586 20.08 29.78 1.53
N GLU A 587 18.87 29.32 1.79
CA GLU A 587 18.02 28.62 0.84
C GLU A 587 16.92 29.57 0.33
N VAL A 588 16.66 29.53 -0.97
CA VAL A 588 15.56 30.27 -1.60
C VAL A 588 14.35 29.34 -1.63
N VAL A 589 13.32 29.70 -0.87
CA VAL A 589 12.05 28.95 -0.75
C VAL A 589 11.10 29.41 -1.85
N ILE A 590 10.49 28.46 -2.56
CA ILE A 590 9.67 28.72 -3.74
C ILE A 590 8.49 27.75 -3.74
N THR A 591 7.27 28.29 -3.81
CA THR A 591 5.99 27.55 -3.82
C THR A 591 5.73 26.94 -5.21
N ALA A 592 4.90 25.91 -5.37
CA ALA A 592 4.33 25.48 -6.67
C ALA A 592 2.80 25.75 -6.70
N LYS A 593 2.26 26.06 -7.88
CA LYS A 593 0.81 26.30 -8.08
C LYS A 593 0.35 25.42 -9.23
N VAL A 594 -0.50 24.44 -8.97
CA VAL A 594 -1.20 23.72 -10.04
C VAL A 594 -2.32 24.64 -10.53
N ASN A 595 -2.34 24.95 -11.83
CA ASN A 595 -3.25 25.93 -12.41
C ASN A 595 -4.71 25.65 -12.05
N GLU A 596 -5.40 26.66 -11.52
CA GLU A 596 -6.83 26.63 -11.16
C GLU A 596 -7.74 27.27 -12.22
N GLU A 597 -7.17 27.79 -13.30
CA GLU A 597 -7.97 28.45 -14.32
C GLU A 597 -8.50 27.43 -15.31
N LEU A 598 -9.68 26.88 -15.00
CA LEU A 598 -10.81 26.53 -15.88
C LEU A 598 -11.72 25.49 -15.17
N PHE A 599 -12.53 25.95 -14.21
CA PHE A 599 -13.79 25.31 -13.85
C PHE A 599 -14.90 26.35 -13.94
#